data_AF-A0A938Q9T2-F1
#
_entry.id   AF-A0A938Q9T2-F1
#
_cell.length_a   1.000
_cell.length_b   1.000
_cell.length_c   1.000
_cell.angle_alpha   90.00
_cell.angle_beta   90.00
_cell.angle_gamma   90.00
#
_symmetry.space_group_name_H-M   'P 1'
#
loop_
_entity.id
_entity.type
_entity.pdbx_description
1 polymer ?
#
loop_
_entity_poly.entity_id
_entity_poly.type
_entity_poly.pdbx_seq_one_letter_code
_entity_poly.pdbx_strand_id
1 'polypeptide(L)'
;MTTQHKASVLAAISVCLLGLASSVALAQAQFYRGKTITIISGQQPGGSGEARLRAMLPYLRKHIPGQPNVMVEYMAGGGGRKAANYIYRTARAAGLTMGFPPGGFIMAAVLNETGVDYDLADANLAERIRRGYQEAAAQL
;
A
#
# COMPACT_ATOMS: atom_id res chain seq x y z
N MET A 1 10.19 29.23 41.74
CA MET A 1 10.19 29.79 40.37
C MET A 1 10.60 28.79 39.27
N THR A 2 10.70 27.48 39.53
CA THR A 2 11.16 26.48 38.53
C THR A 2 10.05 25.67 37.85
N THR A 3 8.81 25.74 38.35
CA THR A 3 7.67 24.95 37.86
C THR A 3 7.06 25.50 36.57
N GLN A 4 7.15 26.82 36.35
CA GLN A 4 6.55 27.51 35.21
C GLN A 4 7.28 27.19 33.89
N HIS A 5 8.62 27.10 33.92
CA HIS A 5 9.43 26.76 32.75
C HIS A 5 9.22 25.31 32.28
N LYS A 6 8.99 24.36 33.19
CA LYS A 6 8.71 22.96 32.83
C LYS A 6 7.37 22.81 32.10
N ALA A 7 6.35 23.53 32.55
CA ALA A 7 5.04 23.56 31.90
C ALA A 7 5.07 24.20 30.51
N SER A 8 5.85 25.28 30.33
CA SER A 8 6.02 25.94 29.02
C SER A 8 6.76 25.07 27.99
N VAL A 9 7.76 24.30 28.42
CA VAL A 9 8.51 23.38 27.54
C VAL A 9 7.64 22.20 27.10
N LEU A 10 6.85 21.62 28.01
CA LEU A 10 5.89 20.55 27.69
C LEU A 10 4.81 21.03 26.70
N ALA A 11 4.29 22.25 26.86
CA ALA A 11 3.33 22.83 25.93
C ALA A 11 3.94 23.07 24.53
N ALA A 12 5.19 23.54 24.45
CA ALA A 12 5.88 23.74 23.19
C ALA A 12 6.13 22.42 22.43
N ILE A 13 6.50 21.35 23.14
CA ILE A 13 6.68 20.01 22.54
C ILE A 13 5.36 19.48 21.97
N SER A 14 4.25 19.66 22.71
CA SER A 14 2.93 19.23 22.25
C SER A 14 2.47 19.97 20.98
N VAL A 15 2.73 21.27 20.88
CA VAL A 15 2.42 22.08 19.69
C VAL A 15 3.29 21.68 18.49
N CYS A 16 4.59 21.41 18.70
CA CYS A 16 5.47 20.91 17.65
C CYS A 16 5.03 19.53 17.11
N LEU A 17 4.63 18.61 18.00
CA LEU A 17 4.14 17.28 17.62
C LEU A 17 2.85 17.36 16.78
N LEU A 18 1.95 18.29 17.11
CA LEU A 18 0.73 18.54 16.34
C LEU A 18 1.03 19.12 14.95
N GLY A 19 2.01 20.03 14.84
CA GLY A 19 2.42 20.61 13.56
C GLY A 19 3.04 19.59 12.59
N LEU A 20 3.82 18.63 13.11
CA LEU A 20 4.43 17.55 12.32
C LEU A 20 3.40 16.54 11.78
N ALA A 21 2.30 16.31 12.49
CA ALA A 21 1.24 15.41 12.04
C ALA A 21 0.49 15.97 10.81
N SER A 22 0.27 17.29 10.76
CA SER A 22 -0.43 17.95 9.64
C SER A 22 0.38 17.93 8.33
N SER A 23 1.71 18.04 8.40
CA SER A 23 2.56 18.03 7.19
C SER A 23 2.59 16.67 6.49
N VAL A 24 2.53 15.57 7.24
CA VAL A 24 2.54 14.21 6.67
C VAL A 24 1.25 13.94 5.87
N ALA A 25 0.09 14.36 6.38
CA ALA A 25 -1.18 14.18 5.70
C ALA A 25 -1.27 15.01 4.39
N LEU A 26 -0.74 16.24 4.41
CA LEU A 26 -0.71 17.11 3.23
C LEU A 26 0.23 16.57 2.14
N ALA A 27 1.38 16.02 2.53
CA ALA A 27 2.32 15.40 1.60
C ALA A 27 1.71 14.18 0.88
N GLN A 28 0.91 13.36 1.58
CA GLN A 28 0.20 12.24 0.97
C GLN A 28 -0.86 12.69 -0.04
N ALA A 29 -1.60 13.77 0.26
CA ALA A 29 -2.58 14.35 -0.66
C ALA A 29 -1.94 14.86 -1.96
N GLN A 30 -0.74 15.45 -1.86
CA GLN A 30 0.02 15.90 -3.02
C GLN A 30 0.54 14.72 -3.86
N PHE A 31 0.97 13.62 -3.21
CA PHE A 31 1.52 12.47 -3.92
C PHE A 31 0.52 11.80 -4.85
N TYR A 32 -0.68 11.45 -4.37
CA TYR A 32 -1.62 10.67 -5.17
C TYR A 32 -2.44 11.52 -6.17
N ARG A 33 -2.37 12.85 -6.08
CA ARG A 33 -3.14 13.74 -6.96
C ARG A 33 -2.77 13.55 -8.42
N GLY A 34 -3.75 13.24 -9.26
CA GLY A 34 -3.56 13.00 -10.70
C GLY A 34 -2.81 11.71 -11.05
N LYS A 35 -2.45 10.88 -10.05
CA LYS A 35 -1.83 9.58 -10.27
C LYS A 35 -2.91 8.49 -10.44
N THR A 36 -2.50 7.39 -11.06
CA THR A 36 -3.31 6.19 -11.19
C THR A 36 -2.72 5.11 -10.31
N ILE A 37 -3.55 4.47 -9.49
CA ILE A 37 -3.20 3.27 -8.74
C ILE A 37 -3.67 2.06 -9.56
N THR A 38 -2.75 1.15 -9.85
CA THR A 38 -3.04 -0.11 -10.55
C THR A 38 -3.22 -1.23 -9.53
N ILE A 39 -4.35 -1.94 -9.60
CA ILE A 39 -4.60 -3.16 -8.83
C ILE A 39 -4.37 -4.37 -9.72
N ILE A 40 -3.37 -5.18 -9.39
CA ILE A 40 -3.10 -6.46 -10.05
C ILE A 40 -3.99 -7.54 -9.42
N SER A 41 -5.06 -7.89 -10.11
CA SER A 41 -5.99 -8.93 -9.70
C SER A 41 -5.52 -10.30 -10.18
N GLY A 42 -5.29 -11.24 -9.26
CA GLY A 42 -4.99 -12.63 -9.60
C GLY A 42 -6.23 -13.48 -9.92
N GLN A 43 -7.41 -12.87 -9.87
CA GLN A 43 -8.70 -13.51 -10.12
C GLN A 43 -8.99 -13.56 -11.62
N GLN A 44 -9.87 -14.48 -12.04
CA GLN A 44 -10.48 -14.38 -13.36
C GLN A 44 -11.54 -13.27 -13.39
N PRO A 45 -11.69 -12.55 -14.52
CA PRO A 45 -12.82 -11.64 -14.72
C PRO A 45 -14.16 -12.39 -14.67
N GLY A 46 -15.22 -11.71 -14.25
CA GLY A 46 -16.59 -12.21 -14.14
C GLY A 46 -16.91 -12.98 -12.86
N GLY A 47 -15.92 -13.24 -12.00
CA GLY A 47 -16.10 -14.00 -10.76
C GLY A 47 -16.51 -13.16 -9.54
N SER A 48 -16.86 -13.85 -8.44
CA SER A 48 -17.16 -13.20 -7.15
C SER A 48 -15.99 -12.39 -6.57
N GLY A 49 -14.75 -12.76 -6.91
CA GLY A 49 -13.55 -11.98 -6.60
C GLY A 49 -13.58 -10.59 -7.23
N GLU A 50 -13.94 -10.49 -8.52
CA GLU A 50 -14.09 -9.21 -9.20
C GLU A 50 -15.25 -8.40 -8.62
N ALA A 51 -16.39 -9.02 -8.32
CA ALA A 51 -17.53 -8.34 -7.72
C ALA A 51 -17.13 -7.64 -6.40
N ARG A 52 -16.38 -8.34 -5.54
CA ARG A 52 -15.83 -7.75 -4.30
C ARG A 52 -14.84 -6.64 -4.57
N LEU A 53 -13.94 -6.81 -5.54
CA LEU A 53 -12.97 -5.78 -5.90
C LEU A 53 -13.66 -4.51 -6.40
N ARG A 54 -14.64 -4.65 -7.30
CA ARG A 54 -15.42 -3.52 -7.84
C ARG A 54 -16.20 -2.78 -6.76
N ALA A 55 -16.77 -3.49 -5.79
CA ALA A 55 -17.46 -2.86 -4.65
C ALA A 55 -16.51 -1.97 -3.81
N MET A 56 -15.21 -2.31 -3.78
CA MET A 56 -14.19 -1.56 -3.03
C MET A 56 -13.65 -0.33 -3.77
N LEU A 57 -13.63 -0.33 -5.12
CA LEU A 57 -13.02 0.75 -5.92
C LEU A 57 -13.52 2.17 -5.58
N PRO A 58 -14.84 2.44 -5.42
CA PRO A 58 -15.31 3.78 -5.08
C PRO A 58 -14.80 4.27 -3.72
N TYR A 59 -14.66 3.35 -2.76
CA TYR A 59 -14.17 3.65 -1.43
C TYR A 59 -12.67 3.96 -1.44
N LEU A 60 -11.88 3.24 -2.23
CA LEU A 60 -10.46 3.55 -2.42
C LEU A 60 -10.27 4.94 -2.99
N ARG A 61 -10.99 5.27 -4.07
CA ARG A 61 -10.93 6.62 -4.67
C ARG A 61 -11.37 7.72 -3.70
N LYS A 62 -12.38 7.46 -2.87
CA LYS A 62 -12.90 8.43 -1.89
C LYS A 62 -11.95 8.68 -0.72
N HIS A 63 -11.27 7.64 -0.24
CA HIS A 63 -10.50 7.71 1.02
C HIS A 63 -8.99 7.84 0.83
N ILE A 64 -8.46 7.59 -0.37
CA ILE A 64 -7.06 7.89 -0.67
C ILE A 64 -6.95 9.41 -0.91
N PRO A 65 -6.11 10.14 -0.16
CA PRO A 65 -5.88 11.56 -0.36
C PRO A 65 -5.54 11.87 -1.83
N GLY A 66 -5.98 13.01 -2.37
CA GLY A 66 -5.75 13.35 -3.79
C GLY A 66 -6.69 12.66 -4.79
N GLN A 67 -7.60 11.79 -4.34
CA GLN A 67 -8.63 11.12 -5.13
C GLN A 67 -8.09 10.50 -6.44
N PRO A 68 -7.10 9.59 -6.36
CA PRO A 68 -6.45 9.03 -7.53
C PRO A 68 -7.42 8.23 -8.40
N ASN A 69 -7.06 8.08 -9.68
CA ASN A 69 -7.69 7.10 -10.53
C ASN A 69 -7.29 5.70 -10.06
N VAL A 70 -8.20 4.73 -10.17
CA VAL A 70 -7.91 3.33 -9.83
C VAL A 70 -8.23 2.46 -11.04
N MET A 71 -7.24 1.69 -11.47
CA MET A 71 -7.34 0.77 -12.60
C MET A 71 -7.13 -0.66 -12.12
N VAL A 72 -7.80 -1.63 -12.74
CA VAL A 72 -7.62 -3.05 -12.44
C VAL A 72 -6.99 -3.72 -13.65
N GLU A 73 -5.89 -4.44 -13.41
CA GLU A 73 -5.23 -5.30 -14.40
C GLU A 73 -5.33 -6.76 -13.96
N TYR A 74 -5.72 -7.64 -14.87
CA TYR A 74 -5.92 -9.04 -14.58
C TYR A 74 -4.67 -9.87 -14.89
N MET A 75 -4.24 -10.65 -13.91
CA MET A 75 -3.11 -11.55 -13.99
C MET A 75 -3.46 -12.93 -13.40
N ALA A 76 -4.51 -13.54 -13.96
CA ALA A 76 -4.94 -14.87 -13.56
C ALA A 76 -3.88 -15.95 -13.84
N GLY A 77 -3.83 -16.96 -12.98
CA GLY A 77 -2.98 -18.15 -13.17
C GLY A 77 -2.46 -18.77 -11.86
N GLY A 78 -2.38 -20.10 -11.83
CA GLY A 78 -1.77 -20.86 -10.72
C GLY A 78 -2.38 -20.56 -9.35
N GLY A 79 -3.71 -20.45 -9.25
CA GLY A 79 -4.39 -20.15 -7.98
C GLY A 79 -4.04 -18.78 -7.38
N GLY A 80 -3.54 -17.84 -8.18
CA GLY A 80 -3.08 -16.52 -7.73
C GLY A 80 -1.57 -16.37 -7.66
N ARG A 81 -0.82 -17.48 -7.80
CA ARG A 81 0.65 -17.49 -7.77
C ARG A 81 1.27 -16.54 -8.78
N LYS A 82 0.73 -16.45 -10.00
CA LYS A 82 1.27 -15.55 -11.04
C LYS A 82 1.26 -14.08 -10.59
N ALA A 83 0.12 -13.61 -10.09
CA ALA A 83 -0.04 -12.26 -9.56
C ALA A 83 0.81 -12.03 -8.31
N ALA A 84 0.85 -13.00 -7.39
CA ALA A 84 1.66 -12.90 -6.18
C ALA A 84 3.17 -12.80 -6.49
N ASN A 85 3.70 -13.64 -7.40
CA ASN A 85 5.10 -13.57 -7.83
C ASN A 85 5.40 -12.23 -8.53
N TYR A 86 4.46 -11.72 -9.34
CA TYR A 86 4.63 -10.43 -10.00
C TYR A 86 4.69 -9.27 -9.00
N ILE A 87 3.77 -9.23 -8.04
CA ILE A 87 3.78 -8.22 -6.99
C ILE A 87 5.06 -8.31 -6.16
N TYR A 88 5.47 -9.53 -5.78
CA TYR A 88 6.65 -9.72 -4.96
C TYR A 88 7.95 -9.28 -5.65
N ARG A 89 8.09 -9.53 -6.95
CA ARG A 89 9.32 -9.20 -7.71
C ARG A 89 9.33 -7.80 -8.29
N THR A 90 8.20 -7.36 -8.82
CA THR A 90 8.17 -6.26 -9.80
C THR A 90 7.36 -5.06 -9.31
N ALA A 91 6.46 -5.22 -8.33
CA ALA A 91 5.70 -4.08 -7.84
C ALA A 91 6.63 -3.07 -7.18
N ARG A 92 6.68 -1.88 -7.77
CA ARG A 92 7.40 -0.75 -7.21
C ARG A 92 6.78 -0.40 -5.88
N ALA A 93 7.58 -0.33 -4.82
CA ALA A 93 7.12 -0.02 -3.47
C ALA A 93 6.62 1.44 -3.30
N ALA A 94 6.53 2.21 -4.40
CA ALA A 94 6.09 3.61 -4.44
C ALA A 94 4.57 3.80 -4.21
N GLY A 95 3.82 2.74 -3.87
CA GLY A 95 2.41 2.86 -3.46
C GLY A 95 1.39 3.06 -4.58
N LEU A 96 1.78 2.91 -5.85
CA LEU A 96 0.88 3.00 -7.02
C LEU A 96 0.47 1.63 -7.58
N THR A 97 0.96 0.54 -6.98
CA THR A 97 0.61 -0.83 -7.37
C THR A 97 0.13 -1.60 -6.15
N MET A 98 -1.05 -2.20 -6.26
CA MET A 98 -1.65 -3.02 -5.20
C MET A 98 -1.92 -4.44 -5.72
N GLY A 99 -1.70 -5.46 -4.89
CA GLY A 99 -2.02 -6.85 -5.22
C GLY A 99 -3.40 -7.27 -4.72
N PHE A 100 -4.14 -8.01 -5.53
CA PHE A 100 -5.38 -8.67 -5.15
C PHE A 100 -5.42 -10.14 -5.65
N PRO A 101 -4.52 -11.02 -5.18
CA PRO A 101 -4.55 -12.43 -5.53
C PRO A 101 -5.68 -13.19 -4.80
N PRO A 102 -6.27 -14.25 -5.40
CA PRO A 102 -7.10 -15.21 -4.67
C PRO A 102 -6.30 -15.93 -3.60
N GLY A 103 -6.94 -16.35 -2.51
CA GLY A 103 -6.29 -17.00 -1.36
C GLY A 103 -5.48 -18.26 -1.65
N GLY A 104 -5.61 -18.86 -2.84
CA GLY A 104 -4.80 -20.01 -3.27
C GLY A 104 -3.29 -19.73 -3.26
N PHE A 105 -2.86 -18.48 -3.43
CA PHE A 105 -1.43 -18.13 -3.30
C PHE A 105 -0.88 -18.43 -1.89
N ILE A 106 -1.69 -18.27 -0.85
CA ILE A 106 -1.27 -18.58 0.52
C ILE A 106 -1.01 -20.08 0.65
N MET A 107 -1.94 -20.90 0.15
CA MET A 107 -1.81 -22.36 0.18
C MET A 107 -0.60 -22.83 -0.63
N ALA A 108 -0.35 -22.24 -1.80
CA ALA A 108 0.81 -22.58 -2.61
C ALA A 108 2.14 -22.33 -1.86
N ALA A 109 2.26 -21.22 -1.11
CA ALA A 109 3.42 -20.98 -0.26
C ALA A 109 3.52 -21.92 0.94
N VAL A 110 2.40 -22.18 1.63
CA VAL A 110 2.37 -23.09 2.79
C VAL A 110 2.78 -24.51 2.39
N LEU A 111 2.35 -24.97 1.21
CA LEU A 111 2.67 -26.29 0.67
C LEU A 111 4.06 -26.34 0.00
N ASN A 112 4.80 -25.23 -0.02
CA ASN A 112 6.10 -25.10 -0.67
C ASN A 112 6.07 -25.58 -2.14
N GLU A 113 5.03 -25.20 -2.88
CA GLU A 113 4.86 -25.59 -4.27
C GLU A 113 5.96 -24.97 -5.17
N THR A 114 6.42 -25.74 -6.16
CA THR A 114 7.38 -25.25 -7.15
C THR A 114 6.87 -24.00 -7.87
N GLY A 115 7.76 -23.01 -8.04
CA GLY A 115 7.46 -21.75 -8.72
C GLY A 115 6.78 -20.70 -7.84
N VAL A 116 6.72 -20.89 -6.52
CA VAL A 116 6.41 -19.82 -5.57
C VAL A 116 7.67 -18.99 -5.35
N ASP A 117 7.63 -17.72 -5.77
CA ASP A 117 8.78 -16.80 -5.63
C ASP A 117 8.64 -15.86 -4.43
N TYR A 118 7.46 -15.82 -3.80
CA TYR A 118 7.16 -14.94 -2.68
C TYR A 118 7.35 -15.64 -1.34
N ASP A 119 7.85 -14.88 -0.37
CA ASP A 119 7.92 -15.29 1.02
C ASP A 119 6.83 -14.55 1.83
N LEU A 120 5.96 -15.32 2.47
CA LEU A 120 4.90 -14.78 3.34
C LEU A 120 5.46 -14.23 4.66
N ALA A 121 6.67 -14.64 5.04
CA ALA A 121 7.37 -14.24 6.26
C ALA A 121 8.58 -13.33 5.97
N ASP A 122 8.61 -12.65 4.82
CA ASP A 122 9.71 -11.76 4.43
C ASP A 122 9.97 -10.69 5.51
N ALA A 123 11.03 -10.90 6.29
CA ALA A 123 11.43 -10.03 7.40
C ALA A 123 11.80 -8.62 6.93
N ASN A 124 12.13 -8.44 5.65
CA ASN A 124 12.50 -7.16 5.06
C ASN A 124 11.32 -6.40 4.46
N LEU A 125 10.09 -6.94 4.52
CA LEU A 125 8.92 -6.31 3.91
C LEU A 125 8.71 -4.87 4.39
N ALA A 126 8.82 -4.63 5.70
CA ALA A 126 8.67 -3.30 6.28
C ALA A 126 9.69 -2.31 5.73
N GLU A 127 10.94 -2.75 5.57
CA GLU A 127 12.03 -1.94 5.04
C GLU A 127 11.86 -1.67 3.53
N ARG A 128 11.39 -2.66 2.77
CA ARG A 128 11.04 -2.50 1.34
C ARG A 128 9.94 -1.46 1.16
N ILE A 129 8.89 -1.51 1.99
CA ILE A 129 7.79 -0.54 2.00
C ILE A 129 8.33 0.86 2.35
N ARG A 130 9.14 0.97 3.42
CA ARG A 130 9.73 2.24 3.85
C ARG A 130 10.56 2.89 2.76
N ARG A 131 11.42 2.12 2.08
CA ARG A 131 12.25 2.58 0.96
C ARG A 131 11.39 3.08 -0.19
N GLY A 132 10.33 2.35 -0.53
CA GLY A 132 9.36 2.76 -1.54
C GLY A 132 8.69 4.11 -1.25
N TYR A 133 8.33 4.35 0.02
CA TYR A 133 7.81 5.66 0.45
C TYR A 133 8.83 6.79 0.30
N GLN A 134 10.11 6.54 0.63
CA GLN A 134 11.17 7.55 0.47
C GLN A 134 11.40 7.89 -1.01
N GLU A 135 11.43 6.87 -1.88
CA GLU A 135 11.53 7.07 -3.33
C GLU A 135 10.33 7.83 -3.91
N ALA A 136 9.13 7.57 -3.40
CA ALA A 136 7.91 8.29 -3.77
C ALA A 136 7.95 9.76 -3.32
N ALA A 137 8.43 10.03 -2.10
CA ALA A 137 8.57 11.37 -1.56
C ALA A 137 9.61 12.22 -2.33
N ALA A 138 10.66 11.60 -2.87
CA ALA A 138 11.66 12.28 -3.69
C ALA A 138 11.13 12.73 -5.08
N GLN A 139 9.93 12.28 -5.47
CA GLN A 139 9.27 12.65 -6.73
C GLN A 139 8.21 13.74 -6.58
N LEU A 140 8.04 14.27 -5.36
CA LEU A 140 7.17 15.42 -5.03
C LEU A 140 7.89 16.74 -5.27
#